data_AF-A0A9E1RLE2-F1
#
_entry.id   AF-A0A9E1RLE2-F1
#
_cell.length_a   1.000
_cell.length_b   1.000
_cell.length_c   1.000
_cell.angle_alpha   90.00
_cell.angle_beta   90.00
_cell.angle_gamma   90.00
#
_symmetry.space_group_name_H-M   'P 1'
#
loop_
_entity.id
_entity.type
_entity.pdbx_description
1 polymer ?
#
loop_
_entity_poly.entity_id
_entity_poly.type
_entity_poly.pdbx_seq_one_letter_code
_entity_poly.pdbx_strand_id
1 'polypeptide(L)' 'SWIELRLTEGRNRQVRRMTAAVGHPTLRLVRWSIGEVTLAGLQPGQHRVLATNEIASLRA' A
#
# COMPACT_ATOMS: atom_id res chain seq x y z
N SER A 1 8.86 -7.37 -13.74
CA SER A 1 8.80 -5.91 -13.59
C SER A 1 7.98 -5.53 -12.37
N TRP A 2 8.12 -4.29 -11.87
CA TRP A 2 7.29 -3.73 -10.80
C TRP A 2 6.29 -2.73 -11.38
N ILE A 3 5.14 -2.58 -10.73
CA ILE A 3 4.13 -1.55 -11.02
C ILE A 3 3.70 -0.88 -9.73
N GLU A 4 3.42 0.42 -9.77
CA GLU A 4 2.75 1.14 -8.68
C GLU A 4 1.25 1.20 -8.97
N LEU A 5 0.43 0.94 -7.95
CA LEU A 5 -1.02 0.99 -8.03
C LEU A 5 -1.55 1.75 -6.80
N ARG A 6 -2.44 2.71 -7.05
CA ARG A 6 -3.18 3.43 -6.00
C ARG A 6 -4.65 3.08 -6.12
N LEU A 7 -5.26 2.66 -5.01
CA LEU A 7 -6.67 2.28 -4.93
C LEU A 7 -7.31 3.02 -3.76
N THR A 8 -8.54 3.49 -3.96
CA THR A 8 -9.38 4.09 -2.92
C THR A 8 -10.33 3.09 -2.28
N GLU A 9 -10.42 1.87 -2.83
CA GLU A 9 -11.16 0.74 -2.25
C GLU A 9 -10.22 -0.44 -1.93
N GLY A 10 -10.70 -1.34 -1.06
CA GLY A 10 -9.92 -2.47 -0.54
C GLY A 10 -10.64 -3.80 -0.63
N ARG A 11 -11.14 -4.20 -1.81
CA ARG A 11 -11.87 -5.48 -1.95
C ARG A 11 -10.93 -6.66 -1.73
N ASN A 12 -11.51 -7.80 -1.32
CA ASN A 12 -10.72 -9.01 -1.07
C ASN A 12 -9.85 -9.37 -2.29
N ARG A 13 -8.54 -9.45 -2.06
CA ARG A 13 -7.51 -9.80 -3.05
C ARG A 13 -7.57 -8.98 -4.34
N GLN A 14 -8.07 -7.75 -4.29
CA GLN A 14 -8.37 -6.92 -5.48
C GLN A 14 -7.18 -6.80 -6.45
N VAL A 15 -6.02 -6.34 -5.98
CA VAL A 15 -4.81 -6.20 -6.82
C VAL A 15 -4.41 -7.52 -7.48
N ARG A 16 -4.48 -8.63 -6.74
CA ARG A 16 -4.14 -9.96 -7.28
C ARG A 16 -5.13 -10.41 -8.34
N ARG A 17 -6.43 -10.11 -8.18
CA ARG A 17 -7.47 -10.41 -9.18
C ARG A 17 -7.32 -9.53 -10.42
N MET A 18 -7.09 -8.23 -10.27
CA MET A 18 -6.92 -7.27 -11.37
C MET A 18 -5.75 -7.67 -12.27
N THR A 19 -4.59 -7.94 -11.69
CA THR A 19 -3.36 -8.25 -12.45
C THR A 19 -3.44 -9.64 -13.11
N ALA A 20 -4.04 -10.63 -12.45
CA ALA A 20 -4.29 -11.94 -13.06
C ALA A 20 -5.26 -11.87 -14.25
N ALA A 21 -6.28 -11.00 -14.17
CA ALA A 21 -7.26 -10.82 -15.25
C ALA A 21 -6.64 -10.32 -16.56
N VAL A 22 -5.50 -9.63 -16.50
CA VAL A 22 -4.75 -9.15 -17.68
C VAL A 22 -3.54 -10.02 -18.01
N GLY A 23 -3.46 -11.25 -17.47
CA GLY A 23 -2.39 -12.20 -17.81
C GLY A 23 -1.07 -11.98 -17.07
N HIS A 24 -1.04 -11.16 -16.02
CA HIS A 24 0.16 -10.87 -15.23
C HIS A 24 -0.04 -11.18 -13.74
N PRO A 25 -0.03 -12.44 -13.29
CA PRO A 25 -0.24 -12.80 -11.89
C PRO A 25 0.72 -12.10 -10.91
N THR A 26 0.19 -11.54 -9.82
CA THR A 26 1.01 -10.88 -8.79
C THR A 26 1.86 -11.89 -8.00
N LEU A 27 3.18 -11.85 -8.17
CA LEU A 27 4.14 -12.65 -7.40
C LEU A 27 4.43 -12.02 -6.03
N ARG A 28 4.71 -10.71 -5.99
CA ARG A 28 4.99 -9.95 -4.76
C ARG A 28 4.08 -8.73 -4.69
N LEU A 29 3.45 -8.54 -3.53
CA LEU A 29 2.59 -7.40 -3.25
C LEU A 29 3.07 -6.75 -1.95
N VAL A 30 3.40 -5.46 -2.03
CA VAL A 30 3.78 -4.64 -0.88
C VAL A 30 2.87 -3.43 -0.87
N ARG A 31 2.20 -3.18 0.26
CA ARG A 31 1.47 -1.93 0.46
C ARG A 31 2.46 -0.89 0.94
N TRP A 32 2.97 -0.08 0.01
CA TRP A 32 4.01 0.90 0.28
C TRP A 32 3.51 2.12 1.08
N SER A 33 2.26 2.55 0.85
CA SER A 33 1.65 3.68 1.54
C SER A 33 0.16 3.50 1.81
N ILE A 34 -0.35 4.31 2.74
CA ILE A 34 -1.77 4.53 3.01
C ILE A 34 -1.95 6.06 3.12
N GLY A 35 -2.67 6.65 2.16
CA GLY A 35 -2.68 8.11 2.02
C GLY A 35 -1.25 8.64 1.88
N GLU A 36 -0.94 9.68 2.66
CA GLU A 36 0.38 10.32 2.69
C GLU A 36 1.41 9.56 3.56
N VAL A 37 1.00 8.55 4.32
CA VAL A 37 1.89 7.78 5.19
C VAL A 37 2.59 6.68 4.39
N THR A 38 3.94 6.68 4.41
CA THR A 38 4.78 5.74 3.66
C THR A 38 5.60 4.83 4.56
N LEU A 39 6.08 3.71 4.00
CA LEU A 39 7.06 2.82 4.66
C LEU A 39 8.50 3.35 4.66
N ALA A 40 8.74 4.57 4.18
CA ALA A 40 10.09 5.13 4.12
C ALA A 40 10.77 5.11 5.50
N GLY A 41 11.98 4.57 5.56
CA GLY A 41 12.77 4.47 6.79
C GLY A 41 12.40 3.33 7.75
N LEU A 42 11.39 2.50 7.43
CA LEU A 42 11.02 1.33 8.24
C LEU A 42 11.51 0.03 7.60
N GLN A 43 12.17 -0.81 8.40
CA GLN A 43 12.52 -2.18 8.01
C GLN A 43 11.37 -3.16 8.27
N PRO A 44 11.34 -4.33 7.61
CA PRO A 44 10.35 -5.36 7.88
C PRO A 44 10.30 -5.74 9.37
N GLY A 45 9.10 -5.75 9.94
CA GLY A 45 8.86 -6.04 11.36
C GLY A 45 9.01 -4.83 12.30
N GLN A 46 9.52 -3.69 11.83
CA GLN A 46 9.55 -2.47 12.63
C GLN A 46 8.21 -1.76 12.65
N HIS A 47 7.99 -0.99 13.71
CA HIS A 47 6.90 -0.05 13.85
C HIS A 47 7.42 1.28 14.39
N ARG A 48 6.66 2.34 14.16
CA ARG A 48 6.88 3.65 14.78
C ARG A 48 5.54 4.29 15.09
N VAL A 49 5.57 5.27 15.99
CA VAL A 49 4.43 6.15 16.21
C VAL A 49 4.33 7.13 15.03
N LEU A 50 3.11 7.46 14.63
CA LEU A 50 2.85 8.46 13.60
C LEU A 50 3.07 9.86 14.16
N ALA A 51 3.66 10.75 13.36
CA ALA A 51 3.78 12.16 13.71
C ALA A 51 2.41 12.85 13.64
N THR A 52 2.25 13.95 14.37
CA THR A 52 0.96 14.66 14.49
C THR A 52 0.39 15.08 13.12
N ASN A 53 1.24 15.51 12.18
CA ASN A 53 0.85 15.87 10.81
C ASN A 53 0.36 14.66 10.01
N GLU A 54 0.97 13.48 10.17
CA GLU A 54 0.52 12.25 9.52
C GLU A 54 -0.85 11.84 10.05
N ILE A 55 -1.06 11.93 11.37
CA ILE A 55 -2.36 11.66 11.98
C ILE A 55 -3.42 12.62 11.45
N ALA A 56 -3.10 13.92 11.32
CA ALA A 56 -4.02 14.91 10.75
C ALA A 56 -4.40 14.56 9.30
N SER A 57 -3.42 14.15 8.47
CA SER A 57 -3.68 13.77 7.08
C SER A 57 -4.59 12.55 6.91
N LEU A 58 -4.66 11.66 7.91
CA LEU A 58 -5.52 10.46 7.87
C LEU A 58 -6.94 10.71 8.40
N ARG A 59 -7.19 11.87 9.02
CA ARG A 59 -8.49 12.25 9.58
C ARG A 59 -9.30 13.19 8.68
N ALA A 60 -8.65 13.79 7.70
CA ALA A 60 -9.29 14.59 6.66
C ALA A 60 -9.99 13.67 5.65
#